data_AF-A0A258KQT1-F1
#
_entry.id   AF-A0A258KQT1-F1
#
_cell.length_a   1.000
_cell.length_b   1.000
_cell.length_c   1.000
_cell.angle_alpha   90.00
_cell.angle_beta   90.00
_cell.angle_gamma   90.00
#
_symmetry.space_group_name_H-M   'P 1'
#
loop_
_entity.id
_entity.type
_entity.pdbx_description
1 polymer ?
#
loop_
_entity_poly.entity_id
_entity_poly.type
_entity_poly.pdbx_seq_one_letter_code
_entity_poly.pdbx_strand_id
1 'polypeptide(L)'
;HDFVKAAAVDTAARAEKAFGRPATLCDSLDAESLLSAAKAAGAQQIITPYAPVGPVADALKRLAPALANEGVTLVQARRRWDDQLWPHAIKGFFPFKARAMSILADGDLT
;
A
#
# COMPACT_ATOMS: atom_id res chain seq x y z
N HIS A 1 -7.32 18.55 -5.19
CA HIS A 1 -8.49 18.72 -4.29
C HIS A 1 -8.03 18.77 -2.85
N ASP A 2 -8.61 19.67 -2.05
CA ASP A 2 -8.20 19.93 -0.67
C ASP A 2 -8.36 18.71 0.24
N PHE A 3 -9.37 17.88 -0.02
CA PHE A 3 -9.59 16.63 0.71
C PHE A 3 -8.38 15.69 0.66
N VAL A 4 -7.80 15.46 -0.52
CA VAL A 4 -6.66 14.53 -0.69
C VAL A 4 -5.44 15.05 0.05
N LYS A 5 -5.18 16.36 -0.03
CA LYS A 5 -4.06 17.00 0.68
C LYS A 5 -4.25 16.89 2.19
N ALA A 6 -5.43 17.20 2.70
CA ALA A 6 -5.75 17.09 4.12
C ALA A 6 -5.64 15.64 4.63
N ALA A 7 -6.10 14.66 3.85
CA ALA A 7 -5.98 13.24 4.18
C ALA A 7 -4.53 12.77 4.22
N ALA A 8 -3.67 13.25 3.31
CA ALA A 8 -2.25 12.94 3.33
C ALA A 8 -1.56 13.52 4.57
N VAL A 9 -1.86 14.77 4.93
CA VAL A 9 -1.35 15.42 6.16
C VAL A 9 -1.79 14.68 7.42
N ASP A 10 -3.08 14.34 7.54
CA ASP A 10 -3.59 13.57 8.68
C ASP A 10 -2.93 12.19 8.78
N THR A 11 -2.73 11.50 7.64
CA THR A 11 -2.05 10.21 7.60
C THR A 11 -0.59 10.33 8.05
N ALA A 12 0.13 11.35 7.59
CA ALA A 12 1.52 11.59 7.99
C ALA A 12 1.62 11.80 9.51
N ALA A 13 0.80 12.68 10.09
CA ALA A 13 0.79 12.95 11.53
C ALA A 13 0.48 11.68 12.36
N ARG A 14 -0.45 10.83 11.90
CA ARG A 14 -0.76 9.56 12.56
C ARG A 14 0.39 8.55 12.45
N ALA A 15 1.04 8.48 11.29
CA ALA A 15 2.19 7.61 11.07
C ALA A 15 3.36 8.01 11.99
N GLU A 16 3.66 9.31 12.10
CA GLU A 16 4.71 9.80 13.00
C GLU A 16 4.44 9.40 14.45
N LYS A 17 3.21 9.61 14.91
CA LYS A 17 2.78 9.22 16.26
C LYS A 17 2.87 7.71 16.49
N ALA A 18 2.46 6.91 15.51
CA ALA A 18 2.42 5.45 15.64
C ALA A 18 3.81 4.80 15.58
N PHE A 19 4.71 5.33 14.75
CA PHE A 19 6.02 4.72 14.49
C PHE A 19 7.18 5.43 15.22
N GLY A 20 6.96 6.62 15.78
CA GLY A 20 8.02 7.41 16.42
C GLY A 20 9.12 7.83 15.44
N ARG A 21 8.78 7.98 14.15
CA ARG A 21 9.70 8.33 13.06
C ARG A 21 9.08 9.47 12.25
N PRO A 22 9.88 10.42 11.75
CA PRO A 22 9.37 11.48 10.86
C PRO A 22 8.68 10.90 9.63
N ALA A 23 7.62 11.56 9.17
CA ALA A 23 6.95 11.26 7.92
C ALA A 23 7.19 12.40 6.93
N THR A 24 7.46 12.05 5.68
CA THR A 24 7.65 13.02 4.60
C THR A 24 6.50 12.91 3.62
N LEU A 25 5.90 14.06 3.29
CA LEU A 25 4.93 14.15 2.21
C LEU A 25 5.67 14.38 0.89
N CYS A 26 5.32 13.60 -0.12
CA CYS A 26 5.84 13.74 -1.48
C CYS A 26 4.70 14.20 -2.40
N ASP A 27 4.98 15.19 -3.24
CA ASP A 27 4.00 15.71 -4.20
C ASP A 27 3.83 14.80 -5.44
N SER A 28 4.79 13.91 -5.66
CA SER A 28 4.81 12.97 -6.78
C SER A 28 5.24 11.57 -6.35
N LEU A 29 4.79 10.57 -7.12
CA LEU A 29 5.21 9.18 -7.01
C LEU A 29 6.09 8.85 -8.23
N ASP A 30 7.39 9.08 -8.07
CA ASP A 30 8.42 8.88 -9.09
C ASP A 30 9.66 8.16 -8.52
N ALA A 31 10.51 7.63 -9.42
CA ALA A 31 11.65 6.82 -9.02
C ALA A 31 12.71 7.63 -8.27
N GLU A 32 12.96 8.87 -8.69
CA GLU A 32 13.99 9.73 -8.10
C GLU A 32 13.70 10.01 -6.63
N SER A 33 12.47 10.42 -6.33
CA SER A 33 12.00 10.70 -4.97
C SER A 33 12.10 9.46 -4.08
N LEU A 34 11.69 8.30 -4.59
CA LEU A 34 11.74 7.03 -3.86
C LEU A 34 13.17 6.55 -3.60
N LEU A 35 14.08 6.66 -4.58
CA LEU A 35 15.49 6.29 -4.44
C LEU A 35 16.22 7.22 -3.46
N SER A 36 15.94 8.52 -3.54
CA SER A 36 16.47 9.51 -2.60
C SER A 36 16.05 9.17 -1.15
N ALA A 37 14.76 8.87 -0.94
CA ALA A 37 14.25 8.45 0.37
C ALA A 37 14.88 7.14 0.86
N ALA A 38 15.00 6.12 -0.01
CA ALA A 38 15.63 4.85 0.34
C ALA A 38 17.10 5.04 0.73
N LYS A 39 17.85 5.84 -0.04
CA LYS A 39 19.25 6.16 0.23
C LYS A 39 19.42 6.91 1.54
N ALA A 40 18.59 7.93 1.80
CA ALA A 40 18.62 8.68 3.05
C ALA A 40 18.33 7.79 4.28
N ALA A 41 17.48 6.77 4.10
CA ALA A 41 17.16 5.79 5.14
C ALA A 41 18.16 4.64 5.24
N GLY A 42 19.11 4.50 4.31
CA GLY A 42 19.98 3.32 4.20
C GLY A 42 19.20 2.03 3.90
N ALA A 43 18.04 2.14 3.27
CA ALA A 43 17.12 1.04 3.01
C ALA A 43 17.34 0.43 1.61
N GLN A 44 17.22 -0.91 1.53
CA GLN A 44 17.25 -1.66 0.28
C GLN A 44 15.86 -2.09 -0.19
N GLN A 45 14.82 -1.77 0.59
CA GLN A 45 13.44 -2.14 0.31
C GLN A 45 12.50 -0.99 0.59
N ILE A 46 11.52 -0.81 -0.29
CA ILE A 46 10.39 0.08 -0.12
C ILE A 46 9.15 -0.79 -0.03
N ILE A 47 8.41 -0.68 1.07
CA ILE A 47 7.17 -1.43 1.27
C ILE A 47 5.98 -0.49 1.08
N THR A 48 5.03 -0.88 0.24
CA THR A 48 3.76 -0.17 0.05
C THR A 48 2.58 -1.10 0.29
N PRO A 49 1.39 -0.59 0.63
CA PRO A 49 0.16 -1.37 0.51
C PRO A 49 -0.05 -1.83 -0.93
N TYR A 50 -0.58 -3.05 -1.12
CA TYR A 50 -0.94 -3.55 -2.44
C TYR A 50 -2.04 -2.70 -3.08
N ALA A 51 -1.77 -2.15 -4.26
CA ALA A 51 -2.75 -1.42 -5.05
C ALA A 51 -3.35 -2.36 -6.10
N PRO A 52 -4.63 -2.76 -5.99
CA PRO A 52 -5.20 -3.76 -6.89
C PRO A 52 -5.39 -3.29 -8.34
N VAL A 53 -5.82 -2.04 -8.53
CA VAL A 53 -6.09 -1.45 -9.85
C VAL A 53 -5.91 0.07 -9.82
N GLY A 54 -5.88 0.68 -11.00
CA GLY A 54 -5.90 2.13 -11.18
C GLY A 54 -4.51 2.78 -11.20
N PRO A 55 -4.44 4.13 -11.19
CA PRO A 55 -3.21 4.88 -11.48
C PRO A 55 -2.04 4.54 -10.55
N VAL A 56 -2.32 4.22 -9.28
CA VAL A 56 -1.29 3.83 -8.30
C VAL A 56 -0.72 2.45 -8.64
N ALA A 57 -1.56 1.48 -9.00
CA ALA A 57 -1.11 0.15 -9.41
C ALA A 57 -0.22 0.25 -10.66
N ASP A 58 -0.63 1.06 -11.64
CA ASP A 58 0.14 1.31 -12.86
C ASP A 58 1.48 2.00 -12.54
N ALA A 59 1.48 3.00 -11.66
CA ALA A 59 2.70 3.68 -11.25
C ALA A 59 3.67 2.73 -10.54
N LEU A 60 3.22 1.97 -9.54
CA LEU A 60 4.07 1.02 -8.81
C LEU A 60 4.65 -0.06 -9.75
N LYS A 61 3.84 -0.55 -10.71
CA LYS A 61 4.30 -1.51 -11.73
C LYS A 61 5.41 -0.92 -12.62
N ARG A 62 5.29 0.34 -13.02
CA ARG A 62 6.32 1.03 -13.82
C ARG A 62 7.59 1.32 -13.01
N LEU A 63 7.45 1.63 -11.72
CA LEU A 63 8.57 2.02 -10.86
C LEU A 63 9.39 0.82 -10.38
N ALA A 64 8.77 -0.33 -10.17
CA ALA A 64 9.44 -1.54 -9.69
C ALA A 64 10.77 -1.86 -10.42
N PRO A 65 10.82 -1.93 -11.78
CA PRO A 65 12.08 -2.22 -12.47
C PRO A 65 13.12 -1.09 -12.33
N ALA A 66 12.69 0.18 -12.34
CA ALA A 66 13.60 1.31 -12.18
C ALA A 66 14.28 1.31 -10.80
N LEU A 67 13.53 0.99 -9.74
CA LEU A 67 14.07 0.86 -8.39
C LEU A 67 15.01 -0.35 -8.28
N ALA A 68 14.63 -1.48 -8.89
CA ALA A 68 15.42 -2.72 -8.83
C ALA A 68 16.80 -2.57 -9.50
N ASN A 69 16.89 -1.80 -10.59
CA ASN A 69 18.15 -1.51 -11.27
C ASN A 69 19.15 -0.75 -10.36
N GLU A 70 18.65 0.00 -9.39
CA GLU A 70 19.44 0.73 -8.38
C GLU A 70 19.59 -0.06 -7.07
N GLY A 71 19.24 -1.35 -7.06
CA GLY A 71 19.37 -2.22 -5.89
C GLY A 71 18.30 -2.03 -4.83
N VAL A 72 17.19 -1.34 -5.13
CA VAL A 72 16.07 -1.13 -4.21
C VAL A 72 14.86 -1.96 -4.64
N THR A 73 14.40 -2.87 -3.78
CA THR A 73 13.24 -3.71 -4.08
C THR A 73 11.94 -3.04 -3.65
N LEU A 74 10.96 -2.95 -4.56
CA LEU A 74 9.59 -2.52 -4.24
C LEU A 74 8.73 -3.73 -3.86
N VAL A 75 8.24 -3.77 -2.62
CA VAL A 75 7.42 -4.84 -2.07
C VAL A 75 6.01 -4.32 -1.80
N GLN A 76 5.00 -4.98 -2.39
CA GLN A 76 3.60 -4.65 -2.14
C GLN A 76 3.02 -5.61 -1.10
N ALA A 77 2.74 -5.11 0.10
CA ALA A 77 2.12 -5.84 1.19
C ALA A 77 0.59 -5.90 1.01
N ARG A 78 0.06 -7.10 0.80
CA ARG A 78 -1.38 -7.38 0.84
C ARG A 78 -1.72 -8.01 2.19
N ARG A 79 -2.86 -7.63 2.77
CA ARG A 79 -3.27 -8.17 4.07
C ARG A 79 -3.79 -9.59 3.86
N ARG A 80 -3.52 -10.49 4.82
CA ARG A 80 -3.98 -11.91 4.76
C ARG A 80 -5.49 -12.02 4.50
N TRP A 81 -6.30 -11.17 5.13
CA TRP A 81 -7.74 -11.20 4.92
C TRP A 81 -8.16 -10.75 3.52
N ASP A 82 -7.41 -9.86 2.86
CA ASP A 82 -7.64 -9.53 1.45
C ASP A 82 -7.37 -10.74 0.54
N ASP A 83 -6.30 -11.51 0.82
CA ASP A 83 -5.99 -12.75 0.07
C ASP A 83 -7.14 -13.76 0.10
N GLN A 84 -7.78 -13.90 1.27
CA GLN A 84 -8.85 -14.87 1.46
C GLN A 84 -10.20 -14.38 0.94
N LEU A 85 -10.50 -13.09 1.08
CA LEU A 85 -11.81 -12.56 0.75
C LEU A 85 -11.95 -12.20 -0.74
N TRP A 86 -10.92 -11.61 -1.36
CA TRP A 86 -11.03 -11.11 -2.74
C TRP A 86 -11.43 -12.16 -3.78
N PRO A 87 -11.01 -13.44 -3.72
CA PRO A 87 -11.48 -14.48 -4.64
C PRO A 87 -13.01 -14.67 -4.65
N HIS A 88 -13.71 -14.23 -3.60
CA HIS A 88 -15.16 -14.32 -3.48
C HIS A 88 -15.91 -13.07 -3.93
N ALA A 89 -15.21 -11.98 -4.28
CA ALA A 89 -15.79 -10.70 -4.68
C ALA A 89 -16.21 -10.66 -6.17
N ILE A 90 -16.97 -11.67 -6.62
CA ILE A 90 -17.25 -11.90 -8.06
C ILE A 90 -18.67 -11.59 -8.54
N LYS A 91 -19.67 -11.52 -7.64
CA LYS A 91 -21.11 -11.46 -7.99
C LYS A 91 -21.86 -10.24 -7.42
N GLY A 92 -21.16 -9.35 -6.71
CA GLY A 92 -21.74 -8.19 -6.03
C GLY A 92 -21.69 -8.28 -4.50
N PHE A 93 -22.16 -7.23 -3.82
CA PHE A 93 -21.96 -7.04 -2.38
C PHE A 93 -22.67 -8.09 -1.51
N PHE A 94 -23.94 -8.43 -1.77
CA PHE A 94 -24.68 -9.36 -0.91
C PHE A 94 -24.10 -10.79 -0.94
N PRO A 95 -23.81 -11.40 -2.11
CA PRO A 95 -23.14 -12.69 -2.16
C PRO A 95 -21.74 -12.66 -1.53
N PHE A 96 -20.97 -11.59 -1.76
CA PHE A 96 -19.64 -11.42 -1.16
C PHE A 96 -19.73 -11.34 0.37
N LYS A 97 -20.63 -10.51 0.91
CA LYS A 97 -20.83 -10.34 2.36
C LYS A 97 -21.18 -11.67 3.01
N ALA A 98 -22.11 -12.44 2.44
CA ALA A 98 -22.49 -13.76 2.97
C ALA A 98 -21.27 -14.68 3.07
N ARG A 99 -20.42 -14.71 2.03
CA ARG A 99 -19.20 -15.52 2.03
C ARG A 99 -18.13 -15.00 2.98
N ALA A 100 -17.93 -13.69 3.05
CA ALA A 100 -16.97 -13.07 3.94
C ALA A 100 -17.32 -13.35 5.41
N MET A 101 -18.59 -13.19 5.80
CA MET A 101 -19.04 -13.47 7.17
C MET A 101 -18.84 -14.94 7.57
N SER A 102 -19.03 -15.88 6.64
CA SER A 102 -18.73 -17.30 6.88
C SER A 102 -17.24 -17.51 7.18
N ILE A 103 -16.36 -16.91 6.38
CA ILE A 103 -14.89 -17.03 6.57
C ILE A 103 -14.44 -16.38 7.88
N LEU A 104 -15.03 -15.24 8.26
CA LEU A 104 -14.79 -14.58 9.54
C LEU A 104 -15.16 -15.48 10.73
N ALA A 105 -16.30 -16.19 10.63
CA ALA A 105 -16.78 -17.08 11.68
C ALA A 105 -15.88 -18.31 11.88
N ASP A 106 -15.21 -18.77 10.82
CA ASP A 106 -14.29 -19.92 10.85
C ASP A 106 -12.91 -19.57 11.46
N GLY A 107 -12.67 -18.31 11.81
CA GLY A 107 -11.54 -17.87 12.66
C GLY A 107 -10.20 -17.62 11.96
N ASP A 108 -10.13 -17.70 10.62
CA ASP A 108 -8.85 -17.79 9.90
C ASP A 108 -8.29 -16.46 9.34
N LEU A 109 -8.54 -15.32 10.00
CA LEU A 109 -8.12 -14.00 9.47
C LEU A 109 -6.97 -13.32 10.23
N THR A 110 -6.42 -13.97 11.26
CA THR A 110 -5.20 -13.54 11.97
C THR A 110 -3.96 -14.18 11.38
#